data_AF-A0A016UEZ8-F1
#
_entry.id   AF-A0A016UEZ8-F1
#
_cell.length_a   1.000
_cell.length_b   1.000
_cell.length_c   1.000
_cell.angle_alpha   90.00
_cell.angle_beta   90.00
_cell.angle_gamma   90.00
#
_symmetry.space_group_name_H-M   'P 1'
#
loop_
_entity.id
_entity.type
_entity.pdbx_description
1 polymer ?
#
loop_
_entity_poly.entity_id
_entity_poly.type
_entity_poly.pdbx_seq_one_letter_code
_entity_poly.pdbx_strand_id
1 'polypeptide(L)'
;MLPACEVKKLVKSSLESVGIGKGPKEVQNAKEFYKYMFTHNPDLRRFFKGAESFTAEDVQKSERFDKQGQRILLAMYIVADTFDDEPTFRAYARETVNRHRHFKMEPELWSAFFTVFVNFLASRGPLSDDQKKAWAQLAKVFDEECQSHLKDLGLPHLNKLYHTNPVKLLGVLSALLKRLRQLIDEQLTAFLVQVLTQAS
;
A
#
# COMPACT_ATOMS: atom_id res chain seq x y z
N MET A 1 4.61 -2.13 16.73
CA MET A 1 3.33 -2.46 16.08
C MET A 1 2.27 -2.34 17.15
N LEU A 2 1.17 -1.66 16.87
CA LEU A 2 0.03 -1.55 17.77
C LEU A 2 -0.75 -2.89 17.79
N PRO A 3 -1.39 -3.26 18.91
CA PRO A 3 -2.37 -4.35 18.94
C PRO A 3 -3.49 -4.15 17.90
N ALA A 4 -4.00 -5.24 17.32
CA ALA A 4 -4.98 -5.14 16.23
C ALA A 4 -6.28 -4.42 16.65
N CYS A 5 -6.78 -4.70 17.86
CA CYS A 5 -7.95 -4.00 18.41
C CYS A 5 -7.71 -2.48 18.59
N GLU A 6 -6.46 -2.08 18.89
CA GLU A 6 -6.09 -0.67 19.00
C GLU A 6 -6.02 0.00 17.63
N VAL A 7 -5.45 -0.67 16.63
CA VAL A 7 -5.47 -0.18 15.23
C VAL A 7 -6.90 0.03 14.75
N LYS A 8 -7.78 -0.97 14.94
CA LYS A 8 -9.22 -0.85 14.62
C LYS A 8 -9.84 0.37 15.30
N LYS A 9 -9.64 0.53 16.60
CA LYS A 9 -10.20 1.64 17.38
C LYS A 9 -9.76 3.00 16.81
N LEU A 10 -8.46 3.17 16.56
CA LEU A 10 -7.88 4.44 16.06
C LEU A 10 -8.32 4.74 14.62
N VAL A 11 -8.31 3.74 13.75
CA VAL A 11 -8.75 3.89 12.35
C VAL A 11 -10.25 4.22 12.32
N LYS A 12 -11.09 3.49 13.05
CA LYS A 12 -12.53 3.75 13.10
C LYS A 12 -12.86 5.15 13.62
N SER A 13 -12.20 5.62 14.67
CA SER A 13 -12.45 6.98 15.18
C SER A 13 -12.09 8.06 14.17
N SER A 14 -11.04 7.85 13.36
CA SER A 14 -10.67 8.80 12.29
C SER A 14 -11.73 8.90 11.18
N LEU A 15 -12.51 7.85 10.96
CA LEU A 15 -13.58 7.80 9.95
C LEU A 15 -14.85 8.56 10.37
N GLU A 16 -15.00 8.93 11.65
CA GLU A 16 -16.19 9.66 12.14
C GLU A 16 -16.40 11.01 11.42
N SER A 17 -15.33 11.62 10.91
CA SER A 17 -15.38 12.83 10.07
C SER A 17 -16.10 12.63 8.73
N VAL A 18 -16.22 11.38 8.28
CA VAL A 18 -16.80 10.94 7.01
C VAL A 18 -17.74 9.76 7.26
N GLY A 19 -18.77 10.00 8.08
CA GLY A 19 -19.80 8.99 8.39
C GLY A 19 -20.48 8.39 7.16
N ILE A 20 -20.83 7.10 7.25
CA ILE A 20 -21.64 6.37 6.27
C ILE A 20 -23.12 6.44 6.63
N GLY A 21 -23.99 6.45 5.62
CA GLY A 21 -25.44 6.54 5.80
C GLY A 21 -26.16 6.93 4.51
N LYS A 22 -27.49 7.08 4.60
CA LYS A 22 -28.34 7.43 3.46
C LYS A 22 -28.71 8.92 3.40
N GLY A 23 -28.27 9.71 4.38
CA GLY A 23 -28.59 11.14 4.44
C GLY A 23 -27.78 11.96 3.43
N PRO A 24 -28.26 13.17 3.07
CA PRO A 24 -27.56 14.03 2.11
C PRO A 24 -26.12 14.34 2.52
N LYS A 25 -25.86 14.50 3.82
CA LYS A 25 -24.53 14.77 4.37
C LYS A 25 -23.58 13.59 4.16
N GLU A 26 -24.01 12.37 4.44
CA GLU A 26 -23.19 11.16 4.30
C GLU A 26 -22.90 10.88 2.82
N VAL A 27 -23.90 11.04 1.96
CA VAL A 27 -23.73 10.94 0.50
C VAL A 27 -22.72 11.97 -0.01
N GLN A 28 -22.84 13.23 0.43
CA GLN A 28 -21.90 14.29 0.05
C GLN A 28 -20.48 14.00 0.56
N ASN A 29 -20.31 13.61 1.83
CA ASN A 29 -19.01 13.27 2.40
C ASN A 29 -18.30 12.16 1.60
N ALA A 30 -19.06 11.15 1.17
CA ALA A 30 -18.51 10.05 0.39
C ALA A 30 -18.10 10.49 -1.03
N LYS A 31 -18.82 11.44 -1.62
CA LYS A 31 -18.47 12.05 -2.91
C LYS A 31 -17.23 12.94 -2.82
N GLU A 32 -17.04 13.64 -1.70
CA GLU A 32 -15.87 14.51 -1.48
C GLU A 32 -14.54 13.75 -1.61
N PHE A 33 -14.50 12.45 -1.30
CA PHE A 33 -13.30 11.64 -1.54
C PHE A 33 -12.89 11.65 -3.02
N TYR A 34 -13.83 11.45 -3.94
CA TYR A 34 -13.53 11.45 -5.37
C TYR A 34 -13.18 12.85 -5.88
N LYS A 35 -13.80 13.91 -5.35
CA LYS A 35 -13.41 15.30 -5.64
C LYS A 35 -11.97 15.57 -5.21
N TYR A 36 -11.60 15.11 -4.02
CA TYR A 36 -10.24 15.22 -3.49
C TYR A 36 -9.26 14.47 -4.38
N MET A 37 -9.51 13.19 -4.66
CA MET A 37 -8.62 12.34 -5.45
C MET A 37 -8.47 12.84 -6.88
N PHE A 38 -9.55 13.26 -7.55
CA PHE A 38 -9.47 13.74 -8.94
C PHE A 38 -8.73 15.07 -9.05
N THR A 39 -8.77 15.89 -7.99
CA THR A 39 -8.01 17.16 -7.92
C THR A 39 -6.52 16.92 -7.65
N HIS A 40 -6.18 16.05 -6.69
CA HIS A 40 -4.80 15.91 -6.21
C HIS A 40 -4.03 14.76 -6.86
N ASN A 41 -4.74 13.81 -7.49
CA ASN A 41 -4.17 12.66 -8.18
C ASN A 41 -4.82 12.47 -9.57
N PRO A 42 -4.75 13.48 -10.46
CA PRO A 42 -5.47 13.47 -11.73
C PRO A 42 -5.09 12.30 -12.65
N ASP A 43 -3.87 11.74 -12.52
CA ASP A 43 -3.42 10.58 -13.30
C ASP A 43 -4.24 9.31 -13.01
N LEU A 44 -4.80 9.19 -11.80
CA LEU A 44 -5.63 8.03 -11.42
C LEU A 44 -6.97 8.00 -12.16
N ARG A 45 -7.40 9.13 -12.74
CA ARG A 45 -8.66 9.22 -13.51
C ARG A 45 -8.68 8.28 -14.71
N ARG A 46 -7.52 7.86 -15.23
CA ARG A 46 -7.41 6.89 -16.33
C ARG A 46 -8.10 5.55 -16.05
N PHE A 47 -8.31 5.19 -14.78
CA PHE A 47 -9.04 3.97 -14.39
C PHE A 47 -10.57 4.15 -14.36
N PHE A 48 -11.06 5.38 -14.52
CA PHE A 48 -12.48 5.71 -14.42
C PHE A 48 -13.05 5.99 -15.81
N LYS A 49 -13.35 4.92 -16.55
CA LYS A 49 -13.87 5.01 -17.93
C LYS A 49 -15.01 6.03 -18.07
N GLY A 50 -14.89 6.97 -19.00
CA GLY A 50 -15.85 8.05 -19.25
C GLY A 50 -15.78 9.22 -18.25
N ALA A 51 -14.82 9.21 -17.34
CA ALA A 51 -14.56 10.27 -16.35
C ALA A 51 -13.05 10.63 -16.28
N GLU A 52 -12.28 10.30 -17.31
CA GLU A 52 -10.83 10.48 -17.38
C GLU A 52 -10.42 11.96 -17.29
N SER A 53 -11.28 12.87 -17.74
CA SER A 53 -11.06 14.32 -17.74
C SER A 53 -11.88 15.07 -16.69
N PHE A 54 -12.65 14.37 -15.83
CA PHE A 54 -13.55 15.03 -14.88
C PHE A 54 -12.80 15.93 -13.90
N THR A 55 -13.35 17.13 -13.67
CA THR A 55 -12.95 18.02 -12.58
C THR A 55 -13.72 17.70 -11.29
N ALA A 56 -13.41 18.41 -10.20
CA ALA A 56 -14.18 18.32 -8.96
C ALA A 56 -15.65 18.72 -9.15
N GLU A 57 -15.94 19.69 -10.03
CA GLU A 57 -17.30 20.13 -10.37
C GLU A 57 -18.07 19.06 -11.15
N ASP A 58 -17.40 18.35 -12.06
CA ASP A 58 -18.02 17.23 -12.79
C ASP A 58 -18.37 16.08 -11.83
N VAL A 59 -17.46 15.75 -10.92
CA VAL A 59 -17.71 14.76 -9.86
C VAL A 59 -18.88 15.21 -8.97
N GLN A 60 -18.94 16.49 -8.59
CA GLN A 60 -20.01 17.04 -7.75
C GLN A 60 -21.41 16.77 -8.34
N LYS A 61 -21.54 16.93 -9.66
CA LYS A 61 -22.82 16.79 -10.40
C LYS A 61 -23.15 15.35 -10.81
N SER A 62 -22.25 14.39 -10.56
CA SER A 62 -22.37 13.03 -11.10
C SER A 62 -22.98 12.03 -10.11
N GLU A 63 -24.15 11.49 -10.46
CA GLU A 63 -24.83 10.42 -9.71
C GLU A 63 -23.97 9.13 -9.62
N ARG A 64 -23.11 8.88 -10.62
CA ARG A 64 -22.13 7.77 -10.56
C ARG A 64 -21.27 7.87 -9.32
N PHE A 65 -20.85 9.09 -8.94
CA PHE A 65 -19.95 9.30 -7.81
C PHE A 65 -20.68 9.46 -6.48
N ASP A 66 -22.00 9.68 -6.48
CA ASP A 66 -22.83 9.42 -5.29
C ASP A 66 -22.76 7.94 -4.90
N LYS A 67 -23.01 7.05 -5.87
CA LYS A 67 -23.00 5.60 -5.65
C LYS A 67 -21.60 5.08 -5.38
N GLN A 68 -20.62 5.51 -6.18
CA GLN A 68 -19.25 5.04 -6.06
C GLN A 68 -18.57 5.57 -4.78
N GLY A 69 -18.84 6.82 -4.38
CA GLY A 69 -18.39 7.40 -3.11
C GLY A 69 -18.86 6.56 -1.93
N GLN A 70 -20.15 6.23 -1.87
CA GLN A 70 -20.70 5.38 -0.81
C GLN A 70 -20.05 3.99 -0.77
N ARG A 71 -19.79 3.37 -1.93
CA ARG A 71 -19.13 2.06 -2.02
C ARG A 71 -17.71 2.09 -1.44
N ILE A 72 -16.89 3.08 -1.80
CA ILE A 72 -15.51 3.14 -1.32
C ILE A 72 -15.45 3.48 0.17
N LEU A 73 -16.32 4.36 0.65
CA LEU A 73 -16.37 4.71 2.06
C LEU A 73 -16.83 3.53 2.92
N LEU A 74 -17.87 2.78 2.48
CA LEU A 74 -18.27 1.54 3.13
C LEU A 74 -17.11 0.52 3.17
N ALA A 75 -16.35 0.38 2.07
CA ALA A 75 -15.20 -0.52 2.04
C ALA A 75 -14.15 -0.14 3.09
N MET A 76 -13.90 1.16 3.32
CA MET A 76 -12.98 1.61 4.37
C MET A 76 -13.47 1.31 5.78
N TYR A 77 -14.77 1.42 6.02
CA TYR A 77 -15.36 0.98 7.29
C TYR A 77 -15.20 -0.52 7.50
N ILE A 78 -15.43 -1.35 6.48
CA ILE A 78 -15.24 -2.81 6.58
C ILE A 78 -13.78 -3.16 6.86
N VAL A 79 -12.84 -2.56 6.12
CA VAL A 79 -11.39 -2.76 6.31
C VAL A 79 -10.96 -2.36 7.73
N ALA A 80 -11.47 -1.24 8.25
CA ALA A 80 -11.20 -0.81 9.62
C ALA A 80 -11.80 -1.76 10.67
N ASP A 81 -13.07 -2.14 10.49
CA ASP A 81 -13.84 -2.92 11.47
C ASP A 81 -13.42 -4.38 11.57
N THR A 82 -12.86 -4.93 10.49
CA THR A 82 -12.40 -6.32 10.43
C THR A 82 -10.94 -6.48 10.81
N PHE A 83 -10.17 -5.41 11.07
CA PHE A 83 -8.72 -5.50 11.28
C PHE A 83 -8.30 -6.38 12.47
N ASP A 84 -9.13 -6.48 13.52
CA ASP A 84 -8.92 -7.36 14.67
C ASP A 84 -9.42 -8.81 14.45
N ASP A 85 -10.05 -9.07 13.30
CA ASP A 85 -10.44 -10.40 12.78
C ASP A 85 -9.65 -10.67 11.49
N GLU A 86 -8.38 -11.04 11.66
CA GLU A 86 -7.41 -11.17 10.58
C GLU A 86 -7.88 -12.06 9.40
N PRO A 87 -8.51 -13.25 9.62
CA PRO A 87 -9.07 -14.04 8.53
C PRO A 87 -10.07 -13.28 7.65
N THR A 88 -11.01 -12.55 8.27
CA THR A 88 -12.01 -11.76 7.56
C THR A 88 -11.39 -10.57 6.85
N PHE A 89 -10.47 -9.85 7.50
CA PHE A 89 -9.73 -8.73 6.90
C PHE A 89 -9.01 -9.16 5.62
N ARG A 90 -8.23 -10.25 5.70
CA ARG A 90 -7.46 -10.77 4.56
C ARG A 90 -8.37 -11.27 3.45
N ALA A 91 -9.47 -11.97 3.79
CA ALA A 91 -10.46 -12.39 2.81
C ALA A 91 -11.08 -11.19 2.06
N TYR A 92 -11.38 -10.10 2.77
CA TYR A 92 -11.91 -8.89 2.17
C TYR A 92 -10.88 -8.18 1.27
N ALA A 93 -9.59 -8.19 1.63
CA ALA A 93 -8.52 -7.68 0.77
C ALA A 93 -8.44 -8.46 -0.56
N ARG A 94 -8.43 -9.80 -0.51
CA ARG A 94 -8.45 -10.67 -1.71
C ARG A 94 -9.67 -10.44 -2.58
N GLU A 95 -10.85 -10.34 -1.97
CA GLU A 95 -12.09 -10.06 -2.69
C GLU A 95 -12.09 -8.66 -3.32
N THR A 96 -11.42 -7.70 -2.68
CA THR A 96 -11.21 -6.38 -3.28
C THR A 96 -10.30 -6.47 -4.51
N VAL A 97 -9.20 -7.23 -4.46
CA VAL A 97 -8.35 -7.51 -5.65
C VAL A 97 -9.16 -8.16 -6.77
N ASN A 98 -9.96 -9.20 -6.47
CA ASN A 98 -10.78 -9.90 -7.46
C ASN A 98 -11.73 -8.96 -8.19
N ARG A 99 -12.36 -8.03 -7.47
CA ARG A 99 -13.27 -7.02 -8.02
C ARG A 99 -12.56 -5.93 -8.83
N HIS A 100 -11.24 -5.74 -8.67
CA HIS A 100 -10.48 -4.68 -9.36
C HIS A 100 -9.52 -5.20 -10.45
N ARG A 101 -9.25 -6.50 -10.53
CA ARG A 101 -8.26 -7.07 -11.48
C ARG A 101 -8.52 -6.68 -12.95
N HIS A 102 -9.77 -6.47 -13.34
CA HIS A 102 -10.14 -6.10 -14.70
C HIS A 102 -9.73 -4.67 -15.09
N PHE A 103 -9.48 -3.79 -14.11
CA PHE A 103 -8.93 -2.45 -14.34
C PHE A 103 -7.42 -2.45 -14.63
N LYS A 104 -6.73 -3.59 -14.42
CA LYS A 104 -5.28 -3.74 -14.64
C LYS A 104 -4.44 -2.63 -13.97
N MET A 105 -4.83 -2.26 -12.75
CA MET A 105 -4.13 -1.28 -11.92
C MET A 105 -2.70 -1.74 -11.64
N GLU A 106 -1.77 -0.79 -11.57
CA GLU A 106 -0.41 -1.08 -11.11
C GLU A 106 -0.43 -1.58 -9.66
N PRO A 107 0.39 -2.60 -9.31
CA PRO A 107 0.34 -3.23 -8.00
C PRO A 107 0.74 -2.28 -6.86
N GLU A 108 1.53 -1.23 -7.12
CA GLU A 108 1.89 -0.18 -6.15
C GLU A 108 0.67 0.61 -5.65
N LEU A 109 -0.42 0.65 -6.44
CA LEU A 109 -1.62 1.42 -6.10
C LEU A 109 -2.39 0.87 -4.89
N TRP A 110 -2.20 -0.41 -4.54
CA TRP A 110 -2.82 -1.00 -3.35
C TRP A 110 -2.36 -0.31 -2.07
N SER A 111 -1.06 -0.03 -1.95
CA SER A 111 -0.50 0.75 -0.85
C SER A 111 -0.75 2.25 -1.03
N ALA A 112 -0.53 2.79 -2.24
CA ALA A 112 -0.65 4.23 -2.49
C ALA A 112 -2.07 4.79 -2.25
N PHE A 113 -3.10 3.95 -2.42
CA PHE A 113 -4.49 4.32 -2.10
C PHE A 113 -4.63 4.83 -0.66
N PHE A 114 -3.99 4.20 0.32
CA PHE A 114 -4.09 4.61 1.72
C PHE A 114 -3.43 5.97 1.97
N THR A 115 -2.38 6.32 1.24
CA THR A 115 -1.81 7.68 1.28
C THR A 115 -2.83 8.72 0.81
N VAL A 116 -3.50 8.47 -0.32
CA VAL A 116 -4.55 9.36 -0.83
C VAL A 116 -5.70 9.48 0.17
N PHE A 117 -6.15 8.35 0.73
CA PHE A 117 -7.27 8.32 1.66
C PHE A 117 -6.96 9.02 3.00
N VAL A 118 -5.77 8.79 3.58
CA VAL A 118 -5.33 9.48 4.80
C VAL A 118 -5.16 10.98 4.58
N ASN A 119 -4.63 11.39 3.42
CA ASN A 119 -4.54 12.81 3.08
C ASN A 119 -5.93 13.45 2.89
N PHE A 120 -6.88 12.72 2.31
CA PHE A 120 -8.28 13.15 2.26
C PHE A 120 -8.85 13.35 3.68
N LEU A 121 -8.70 12.38 4.58
CA LEU A 121 -9.16 12.52 5.96
C LEU A 121 -8.50 13.73 6.66
N ALA A 122 -7.19 13.92 6.47
CA ALA A 122 -6.46 15.06 7.02
C ALA A 122 -6.96 16.41 6.48
N SER A 123 -7.50 16.45 5.25
CA SER A 123 -8.14 17.66 4.70
C SER A 123 -9.52 17.97 5.32
N ARG A 124 -10.14 16.99 5.99
CA ARG A 124 -11.43 17.14 6.70
C ARG A 124 -11.25 17.49 8.18
N GLY A 125 -10.06 17.28 8.73
CA GLY A 125 -9.69 17.59 10.10
C GLY A 125 -8.35 16.97 10.47
N PRO A 126 -7.67 17.46 11.51
CA PRO A 126 -6.37 16.92 11.91
C PRO A 126 -6.49 15.46 12.36
N LEU A 127 -5.57 14.62 11.86
CA LEU A 127 -5.37 13.26 12.37
C LEU A 127 -4.25 13.24 13.41
N SER A 128 -4.47 12.53 14.51
CA SER A 128 -3.41 12.31 15.51
C SER A 128 -2.29 11.43 14.95
N ASP A 129 -1.12 11.50 15.56
CA ASP A 129 0.02 10.68 15.13
C ASP A 129 -0.25 9.19 15.32
N ASP A 130 -1.03 8.81 16.34
CA ASP A 130 -1.41 7.42 16.55
C ASP A 130 -2.44 6.94 15.52
N GLN A 131 -3.37 7.79 15.07
CA GLN A 131 -4.24 7.48 13.93
C GLN A 131 -3.42 7.26 12.65
N LYS A 132 -2.42 8.10 12.37
CA LYS A 132 -1.53 7.93 11.22
C LYS A 132 -0.72 6.64 11.30
N LYS A 133 -0.16 6.30 12.46
CA LYS A 133 0.55 5.03 12.70
C LYS A 133 -0.38 3.83 12.49
N ALA A 134 -1.61 3.90 13.00
CA ALA A 134 -2.61 2.85 12.83
C ALA A 134 -2.97 2.64 11.36
N TRP A 135 -3.23 3.72 10.61
CA TRP A 135 -3.44 3.66 9.16
C TRP A 135 -2.25 3.06 8.41
N ALA A 136 -1.02 3.45 8.75
CA ALA A 136 0.18 2.89 8.12
C ALA A 136 0.33 1.39 8.38
N GLN A 137 0.03 0.93 9.61
CA GLN A 137 0.04 -0.49 9.94
C GLN A 137 -1.05 -1.25 9.17
N LEU A 138 -2.28 -0.72 9.13
CA LEU A 138 -3.40 -1.32 8.39
C LEU A 138 -3.09 -1.41 6.89
N ALA A 139 -2.61 -0.31 6.29
CA ALA A 139 -2.25 -0.23 4.88
C ALA A 139 -1.18 -1.27 4.51
N LYS A 140 -0.16 -1.43 5.37
CA LYS A 140 0.88 -2.45 5.19
C LYS A 140 0.28 -3.85 5.16
N VAL A 141 -0.55 -4.22 6.13
CA VAL A 141 -1.13 -5.58 6.18
C VAL A 141 -2.07 -5.82 4.99
N PHE A 142 -2.84 -4.81 4.59
CA PHE A 142 -3.70 -4.88 3.41
C PHE A 142 -2.90 -5.10 2.12
N ASP A 143 -1.88 -4.29 1.89
CA ASP A 143 -1.01 -4.39 0.72
C ASP A 143 -0.30 -5.76 0.69
N GLU A 144 0.26 -6.21 1.81
CA GLU A 144 0.92 -7.52 1.88
C GLU A 144 -0.01 -8.67 1.43
N GLU A 145 -1.28 -8.63 1.81
CA GLU A 145 -2.28 -9.61 1.37
C GLU A 145 -2.61 -9.46 -0.12
N CYS A 146 -2.80 -8.22 -0.59
CA CYS A 146 -3.05 -7.94 -2.01
C CYS A 146 -1.91 -8.44 -2.90
N GLN A 147 -0.66 -8.15 -2.56
CA GLN A 147 0.51 -8.59 -3.32
C GLN A 147 0.63 -10.12 -3.33
N SER A 148 0.38 -10.78 -2.20
CA SER A 148 0.38 -12.25 -2.12
C SER A 148 -0.68 -12.84 -3.04
N HIS A 149 -1.91 -12.31 -2.99
CA HIS A 149 -3.01 -12.84 -3.79
C HIS A 149 -2.84 -12.56 -5.29
N LEU A 150 -2.29 -11.39 -5.67
CA LEU A 150 -1.94 -11.12 -7.06
C LEU A 150 -0.92 -12.13 -7.60
N LYS A 151 0.08 -12.50 -6.78
CA LYS A 151 1.05 -13.54 -7.13
C LYS A 151 0.36 -14.89 -7.35
N ASP A 152 -0.55 -15.30 -6.46
CA ASP A 152 -1.29 -16.56 -6.58
C ASP A 152 -2.19 -16.60 -7.83
N LEU A 153 -2.69 -15.44 -8.26
CA LEU A 153 -3.45 -15.29 -9.50
C LEU A 153 -2.58 -15.19 -10.77
N GLY A 154 -1.25 -15.16 -10.66
CA GLY A 154 -0.34 -14.95 -11.78
C GLY A 154 -0.44 -13.53 -12.38
N LEU A 155 -0.87 -12.54 -11.59
CA LEU A 155 -1.00 -11.14 -12.00
C LEU A 155 0.24 -10.32 -11.61
N PRO A 156 0.46 -9.12 -12.20
CA PRO A 156 1.54 -8.22 -11.78
C PRO A 156 1.48 -7.92 -10.28
N HIS A 157 2.60 -8.08 -9.58
CA HIS A 157 2.72 -7.93 -8.13
C HIS A 157 4.12 -7.45 -7.75
N LEU A 158 4.24 -6.86 -6.56
CA LEU A 158 5.53 -6.50 -5.97
C LEU A 158 6.06 -7.67 -5.15
N ASN A 159 7.27 -8.15 -5.46
CA ASN A 159 7.95 -9.06 -4.55
C ASN A 159 8.47 -8.26 -3.33
N LYS A 160 8.16 -8.73 -2.11
CA LYS A 160 8.67 -8.16 -0.84
C LYS A 160 10.21 -8.02 -0.79
N LEU A 161 10.95 -8.61 -1.73
CA LEU A 161 12.40 -8.51 -1.89
C LEU A 161 12.87 -7.18 -2.54
N TYR A 162 12.00 -6.43 -3.22
CA TYR A 162 12.40 -5.22 -3.97
C TYR A 162 12.37 -3.90 -3.19
N HIS A 163 12.25 -3.95 -1.85
CA HIS A 163 12.61 -2.78 -1.03
C HIS A 163 14.13 -2.60 -0.85
N THR A 164 14.95 -3.49 -1.40
CA THR A 164 16.34 -3.14 -1.71
C THR A 164 16.44 -2.78 -3.19
N ASN A 165 16.77 -1.51 -3.43
CA ASN A 165 17.17 -0.98 -4.73
C ASN A 165 18.07 -2.03 -5.46
N PRO A 166 17.73 -2.50 -6.67
CA PRO A 166 18.50 -3.56 -7.35
C PRO A 166 19.98 -3.18 -7.53
N VAL A 167 20.30 -1.88 -7.57
CA VAL A 167 21.67 -1.36 -7.57
C VAL A 167 22.40 -1.67 -6.25
N LYS A 168 21.71 -1.59 -5.11
CA LYS A 168 22.27 -1.94 -3.79
C LYS A 168 22.53 -3.44 -3.65
N LEU A 169 21.63 -4.29 -4.15
CA LEU A 169 21.82 -5.75 -4.09
C LEU A 169 23.02 -6.20 -4.94
N LEU A 170 23.15 -5.66 -6.15
CA LEU A 170 24.33 -5.87 -6.99
C LEU A 170 25.61 -5.33 -6.32
N GLY A 171 25.52 -4.19 -5.62
CA GLY A 171 26.63 -3.64 -4.85
C GLY A 171 27.09 -4.56 -3.71
N VAL A 172 26.16 -5.12 -2.94
CA VAL A 172 26.46 -6.05 -1.84
C VAL A 172 27.05 -7.36 -2.37
N LEU A 173 26.49 -7.93 -3.44
CA LEU A 173 27.03 -9.12 -4.11
C LEU A 173 28.45 -8.88 -4.66
N SER A 174 28.69 -7.73 -5.29
CA SER A 174 30.01 -7.33 -5.77
C SER A 174 31.02 -7.19 -4.64
N ALA A 175 30.63 -6.60 -3.51
CA ALA A 175 31.48 -6.45 -2.33
C ALA A 175 31.84 -7.80 -1.69
N LEU A 176 30.86 -8.71 -1.57
CA LEU A 176 31.07 -10.07 -1.06
C LEU A 176 32.03 -10.86 -1.96
N LEU A 177 31.85 -10.80 -3.28
CA LEU A 177 32.75 -11.47 -4.24
C LEU A 177 34.18 -10.94 -4.16
N LYS A 178 34.37 -9.61 -4.04
CA LYS A 178 35.70 -9.01 -3.85
C LYS A 178 36.35 -9.48 -2.55
N ARG A 179 35.60 -9.53 -1.45
CA ARG A 179 36.13 -9.99 -0.16
C ARG A 179 36.50 -11.47 -0.17
N LEU A 180 35.68 -12.30 -0.83
CA LEU A 180 35.96 -13.73 -0.97
C LEU A 180 37.26 -13.96 -1.75
N ARG A 181 37.46 -13.22 -2.85
CA ARG A 181 38.69 -13.30 -3.65
C ARG A 181 39.92 -12.87 -2.84
N GLN A 182 39.83 -11.78 -2.10
CA GLN A 182 40.93 -11.30 -1.26
C GLN A 182 41.33 -12.34 -0.20
N LEU A 183 40.35 -12.99 0.45
CA LEU A 183 40.63 -14.05 1.43
C LEU A 183 41.31 -15.26 0.80
N ILE A 184 40.94 -15.64 -0.42
CA ILE A 184 41.59 -16.72 -1.17
C ILE A 184 43.04 -16.34 -1.49
N ASP A 185 43.29 -15.12 -1.96
CA ASP A 185 44.63 -14.64 -2.30
C ASP A 185 45.53 -14.55 -1.04
N GLU A 186 44.98 -14.09 0.09
CA GLU A 186 45.68 -14.03 1.38
C GLU A 186 46.04 -15.44 1.89
N GLN A 187 45.12 -16.41 1.80
CA GLN A 187 45.38 -17.79 2.20
C GLN A 187 46.40 -18.48 1.29
N LEU A 188 46.32 -18.28 -0.02
CA LEU A 188 47.29 -18.82 -0.97
C LEU A 188 48.69 -18.23 -0.74
N THR A 189 48.78 -16.92 -0.48
CA THR A 189 50.04 -16.26 -0.18
C THR A 189 50.66 -16.78 1.12
N ALA A 190 49.85 -16.89 2.18
CA ALA A 190 50.31 -17.44 3.46
C ALA A 190 50.80 -18.89 3.32
N PHE A 191 50.08 -19.71 2.56
CA PHE A 191 50.48 -21.10 2.28
C PHE A 191 51.80 -21.18 1.49
N LEU A 192 51.95 -20.36 0.44
CA LEU A 192 53.18 -20.33 -0.37
C LEU A 192 54.39 -19.85 0.47
N VAL A 193 54.21 -18.84 1.32
CA VAL A 193 55.27 -18.38 2.23
C VAL A 193 55.67 -19.49 3.20
N GLN A 194 54.71 -20.21 3.78
CA GLN A 194 54.99 -21.31 4.70
C GLN A 194 55.73 -22.49 4.03
N VAL A 195 55.38 -22.81 2.79
CA VAL A 195 56.07 -23.86 2.02
C VAL A 195 57.51 -23.42 1.69
N LEU A 196 57.71 -22.16 1.31
CA LEU A 196 59.04 -21.63 0.97
C LEU A 196 59.96 -21.51 2.18
N THR A 197 59.44 -21.18 3.37
CA THR A 197 60.25 -21.10 4.61
C THR A 197 60.57 -22.45 5.23
N GLN A 198 59.82 -23.51 4.89
CA GLN A 198 60.13 -24.88 5.31
C GLN A 198 61.08 -25.62 4.35
N ALA A 199 61.30 -25.07 3.16
CA ALA A 199 62.18 -25.64 2.12
C ALA A 199 63.62 -25.06 2.12
N SER A 200 63.92 -24.16 3.06
CA SER A 200 65.24 -23.54 3.30
C SER A 200 65.79 -23.95 4.66
#